data_AF-A0A100W181-F1
#
_entry.id   AF-A0A100W181-F1
#
_cell.length_a   1.000
_cell.length_b   1.000
_cell.length_c   1.000
_cell.angle_alpha   90.00
_cell.angle_beta   90.00
_cell.angle_gamma   90.00
#
_symmetry.space_group_name_H-M   'P 1'
#
loop_
_entity.id
_entity.type
_entity.pdbx_description
1 polymer ?
#
loop_
_entity_poly.entity_id
_entity_poly.type
_entity_poly.pdbx_seq_one_letter_code
_entity_poly.pdbx_strand_id
1 'polypeptide(L)'
;MSRVARLTAAAAVLALAAAPTATALGPRPIPAVEPPSVDSALLPQASAPGPPGPTRQRGQCFTPTAHAADGAHNPIELEAVWRLTRGRGQTVAVIDTGVVRHRLLPHLVGGGDYVARGDGTTDCDGHGTIVAGVIGGAPDGLGFSGIAPDATILSIRQSSTKFAVEGQAAGIGDVDTLARAVRTAADLGATVINISSVACVAATDRLDDRALGAALAYAVDVKNVVVVTAAGNVGGAGQCPDQNPPLGPTGGPDWDGVRAVASPAWYDDLVLTVGSVGRDGAASDFTLAGPWVDVAAPGEAVVSLHPDADGLIDLLAAGKPISGTSYAAPVVAGIAALVRARFPQLSAREVMHRIEATAHRPPAGWDPYVGSGVVDALAAVSGGAPTSAAPVVPPVLATPSAAVEDGLPRRVAFGGAAACIVVALVVILSAKRLRGRTGDIQPVADD
;
A
#
# COMPACT_ATOMS: atom_id res chain seq x y z
N MET A 1 93.86 -0.33 -5.85
CA MET A 1 92.90 -0.58 -4.74
C MET A 1 91.84 0.52 -4.82
N SER A 2 90.83 0.33 -5.68
CA SER A 2 89.43 0.00 -5.32
C SER A 2 88.66 1.24 -4.84
N ARG A 3 88.42 2.25 -5.68
CA ARG A 3 87.23 2.47 -6.57
C ARG A 3 85.86 2.45 -5.85
N VAL A 4 85.14 3.57 -6.03
CA VAL A 4 83.68 3.82 -5.91
C VAL A 4 83.19 4.15 -4.49
N ALA A 5 83.02 5.41 -4.07
CA ALA A 5 82.15 6.51 -4.54
C ALA A 5 80.68 6.47 -4.00
N ARG A 6 80.32 7.60 -3.36
CA ARG A 6 79.03 8.33 -3.40
C ARG A 6 77.89 7.87 -2.47
N LEU A 7 77.53 8.69 -1.46
CA LEU A 7 76.60 9.84 -1.53
C LEU A 7 75.12 9.43 -1.57
N THR A 8 74.42 9.60 -0.44
CA THR A 8 73.03 10.09 -0.34
C THR A 8 72.80 10.45 1.14
N ALA A 9 72.94 11.74 1.50
CA ALA A 9 71.91 12.79 1.45
C ALA A 9 71.09 12.83 2.76
N ALA A 10 71.60 13.64 3.68
CA ALA A 10 70.85 14.21 4.79
C ALA A 10 69.76 15.14 4.25
N ALA A 11 68.51 14.85 4.57
CA ALA A 11 67.38 15.78 4.49
C ALA A 11 66.23 15.28 5.38
N ALA A 12 66.52 15.11 6.67
CA ALA A 12 65.48 15.14 7.69
C ALA A 12 65.46 16.57 8.25
N VAL A 13 64.27 17.09 8.56
CA VAL A 13 64.01 18.39 9.21
C VAL A 13 63.87 19.59 8.26
N LEU A 14 62.69 19.77 7.65
CA LEU A 14 61.82 20.96 7.81
C LEU A 14 60.62 20.86 6.84
N ALA A 15 59.48 20.34 7.33
CA ALA A 15 58.17 20.52 6.70
C ALA A 15 57.10 20.55 7.79
N LEU A 16 57.20 21.52 8.71
CA LEU A 16 56.08 21.97 9.52
C LEU A 16 55.40 23.10 8.74
N ALA A 17 54.38 22.76 7.94
CA ALA A 17 53.45 23.74 7.38
C ALA A 17 52.08 23.10 7.16
N ALA A 18 51.14 23.51 8.01
CA ALA A 18 49.68 23.44 7.82
C ALA A 18 49.08 22.09 7.37
N ALA A 19 48.87 21.19 8.33
CA ALA A 19 47.79 20.21 8.17
C ALA A 19 46.45 20.97 8.22
N PRO A 20 45.56 20.84 7.22
CA PRO A 20 44.20 21.33 7.40
C PRO A 20 43.59 20.50 8.53
N THR A 21 43.18 21.18 9.61
CA THR A 21 42.22 20.61 10.54
C THR A 21 40.96 20.32 9.75
N ALA A 22 40.87 19.11 9.19
CA ALA A 22 39.61 18.55 8.78
C ALA A 22 38.80 18.42 10.05
N THR A 23 37.97 19.43 10.33
CA THR A 23 36.85 19.26 11.23
C THR A 23 36.09 18.08 10.69
N ALA A 24 36.19 16.94 11.39
CA ALA A 24 35.31 15.81 11.16
C ALA A 24 33.90 16.33 11.46
N LEU A 25 33.24 16.84 10.42
CA LEU A 25 31.79 16.90 10.37
C LEU A 25 31.38 15.44 10.53
N GLY A 26 31.05 15.06 11.78
CA GLY A 26 30.34 13.81 12.03
C GLY A 26 29.15 13.71 11.08
N PRO A 27 28.66 12.50 10.78
CA PRO A 27 27.48 12.35 9.93
C PRO A 27 26.41 13.31 10.43
N ARG A 28 25.99 14.24 9.57
CA ARG A 28 24.89 15.15 9.90
C ARG A 28 23.69 14.26 10.26
N PRO A 29 23.03 14.47 11.41
CA PRO A 29 21.82 13.73 11.72
C PRO A 29 20.86 13.92 10.54
N ILE A 30 20.41 12.81 9.97
CA ILE A 30 19.30 12.83 9.00
C ILE A 30 18.12 13.38 9.79
N PRO A 31 17.44 14.45 9.35
CA PRO A 31 16.26 14.95 10.05
C PRO A 31 15.26 13.81 10.21
N ALA A 32 14.72 13.67 11.42
CA ALA A 32 13.68 12.69 11.72
C ALA A 32 12.50 12.91 10.76
N VAL A 33 11.97 11.82 10.22
CA VAL A 33 10.80 11.87 9.35
C VAL A 33 9.59 12.01 10.26
N GLU A 34 9.09 13.24 10.41
CA GLU A 34 7.87 13.53 11.16
C GLU A 34 6.86 14.21 10.23
N PRO A 35 5.55 13.89 10.36
CA PRO A 35 4.52 14.63 9.65
C PRO A 35 4.56 16.12 10.02
N PRO A 36 4.29 17.03 9.09
CA PRO A 36 4.26 18.45 9.37
C PRO A 36 3.23 18.78 10.46
N SER A 37 3.58 19.70 11.35
CA SER A 37 2.62 20.25 12.31
C SER A 37 1.42 20.85 11.57
N VAL A 38 0.21 20.52 12.02
CA VAL A 38 -1.04 21.03 11.45
C VAL A 38 -1.14 22.55 11.66
N ASP A 39 -1.30 23.28 10.57
CA ASP A 39 -1.61 24.72 10.58
C ASP A 39 -2.98 24.98 9.94
N SER A 40 -3.96 25.34 10.76
CA SER A 40 -5.33 25.64 10.30
C SER A 40 -5.43 26.81 9.32
N ALA A 41 -4.43 27.71 9.26
CA ALA A 41 -4.39 28.79 8.29
C ALA A 41 -4.16 28.28 6.85
N LEU A 42 -3.65 27.05 6.70
CA LEU A 42 -3.43 26.39 5.41
C LEU A 42 -4.66 25.59 4.93
N LEU A 43 -5.77 25.61 5.68
CA LEU A 43 -7.01 24.97 5.28
C LEU A 43 -7.49 25.55 3.94
N PRO A 44 -7.69 24.72 2.89
CA PRO A 44 -8.14 25.22 1.62
C PRO A 44 -9.48 25.96 1.74
N GLN A 45 -9.59 27.09 1.03
CA GLN A 45 -10.83 27.85 0.97
C GLN A 45 -11.94 27.02 0.34
N ALA A 46 -13.15 27.12 0.89
CA ALA A 46 -14.32 26.48 0.33
C ALA A 46 -14.53 26.98 -1.11
N SER A 47 -14.58 26.05 -2.05
CA SER A 47 -14.70 26.33 -3.48
C SER A 47 -15.42 25.19 -4.18
N ALA A 48 -16.07 25.49 -5.30
CA ALA A 48 -16.70 24.45 -6.11
C ALA A 48 -15.63 23.47 -6.64
N PRO A 49 -15.88 22.15 -6.59
CA PRO A 49 -14.97 21.15 -7.16
C PRO A 49 -14.66 21.44 -8.63
N GLY A 50 -13.39 21.34 -8.99
CA GLY A 50 -12.92 21.59 -10.34
C GLY A 50 -11.43 21.28 -10.50
N PRO A 51 -10.99 20.97 -11.73
CA PRO A 51 -9.60 20.65 -11.98
C PRO A 51 -8.69 21.87 -11.79
N PRO A 52 -7.39 21.65 -11.48
CA PRO A 52 -6.43 22.74 -11.28
C PRO A 52 -6.15 23.57 -12.54
N GLY A 53 -6.55 23.07 -13.71
CA GLY A 53 -6.45 23.77 -14.99
C GLY A 53 -7.29 23.08 -16.07
N PRO A 54 -7.16 23.47 -17.35
CA PRO A 54 -7.72 22.73 -18.47
C PRO A 54 -7.15 21.30 -18.53
N THR A 55 -8.02 20.34 -18.79
CA THR A 55 -7.69 18.90 -18.75
C THR A 55 -8.16 18.21 -20.00
N ARG A 56 -7.41 17.21 -20.45
CA ARG A 56 -7.73 16.39 -21.61
C ARG A 56 -7.69 14.91 -21.25
N GLN A 57 -8.60 14.13 -21.83
CA GLN A 57 -8.50 12.69 -21.79
C GLN A 57 -7.37 12.25 -22.73
N ARG A 58 -6.47 11.40 -22.23
CA ARG A 58 -5.27 10.93 -22.96
C ARG A 58 -5.23 9.42 -23.15
N GLY A 59 -6.14 8.70 -22.51
CA GLY A 59 -6.26 7.25 -22.61
C GLY A 59 -7.72 6.84 -22.74
N GLN A 60 -7.95 5.68 -23.35
CA GLN A 60 -9.27 5.07 -23.32
C GLN A 60 -9.65 4.75 -21.88
N CYS A 61 -10.94 4.93 -21.57
CA CYS A 61 -11.46 4.49 -20.28
C CYS A 61 -11.26 2.98 -20.15
N PHE A 62 -11.08 2.54 -18.92
CA PHE A 62 -11.03 1.14 -18.61
C PHE A 62 -12.35 0.48 -19.03
N THR A 63 -12.25 -0.59 -19.81
CA THR A 63 -13.39 -1.40 -20.25
C THR A 63 -13.06 -2.84 -19.94
N PRO A 64 -13.43 -3.34 -18.75
CA PRO A 64 -13.27 -4.75 -18.45
C PRO A 64 -14.24 -5.58 -19.30
N THR A 65 -13.76 -6.69 -19.83
CA THR A 65 -14.56 -7.60 -20.67
C THR A 65 -15.07 -8.83 -19.93
N ALA A 66 -14.63 -9.02 -18.68
CA ALA A 66 -14.92 -10.21 -17.89
C ALA A 66 -15.70 -9.80 -16.62
N HIS A 67 -16.83 -10.47 -16.42
CA HIS A 67 -17.57 -10.43 -15.17
C HIS A 67 -17.09 -11.55 -14.24
N ALA A 68 -17.09 -11.27 -12.94
CA ALA A 68 -16.88 -12.30 -11.93
C ALA A 68 -18.04 -13.31 -11.97
N ALA A 69 -17.75 -14.55 -11.57
CA ALA A 69 -18.78 -15.58 -11.42
C ALA A 69 -19.69 -15.30 -10.21
N ASP A 70 -20.94 -15.76 -10.30
CA ASP A 70 -21.89 -15.71 -9.18
C ASP A 70 -21.36 -16.47 -7.95
N GLY A 71 -21.76 -16.05 -6.74
CA GLY A 71 -21.35 -16.71 -5.50
C GLY A 71 -20.02 -16.22 -4.92
N ALA A 72 -19.55 -15.03 -5.29
CA ALA A 72 -18.39 -14.41 -4.64
C ALA A 72 -18.75 -13.98 -3.20
N HIS A 73 -18.07 -14.58 -2.22
CA HIS A 73 -18.32 -14.30 -0.80
C HIS A 73 -17.36 -13.21 -0.29
N ASN A 74 -17.91 -12.28 0.48
CA ASN A 74 -17.10 -11.35 1.26
C ASN A 74 -16.33 -12.13 2.34
N PRO A 75 -15.01 -11.91 2.53
CA PRO A 75 -14.23 -12.60 3.57
C PRO A 75 -14.69 -12.27 5.01
N ILE A 76 -15.52 -11.25 5.20
CA ILE A 76 -16.07 -10.84 6.49
C ILE A 76 -17.47 -11.45 6.68
N GLU A 77 -17.74 -12.01 7.87
CA GLU A 77 -19.05 -12.55 8.23
C GLU A 77 -20.07 -11.43 8.51
N LEU A 78 -20.67 -10.90 7.44
CA LEU A 78 -21.54 -9.72 7.51
C LEU A 78 -22.95 -10.03 8.05
N GLU A 79 -23.43 -11.26 7.96
CA GLU A 79 -24.78 -11.61 8.44
C GLU A 79 -24.96 -11.32 9.94
N ALA A 80 -23.94 -11.66 10.75
CA ALA A 80 -23.96 -11.37 12.18
C ALA A 80 -23.93 -9.88 12.48
N VAL A 81 -23.13 -9.14 11.72
CA VAL A 81 -22.98 -7.69 11.82
C VAL A 81 -24.28 -6.97 11.45
N TRP A 82 -24.94 -7.38 10.37
CA TRP A 82 -26.16 -6.75 9.86
C TRP A 82 -27.40 -6.97 10.72
N ARG A 83 -27.39 -7.95 11.62
CA ARG A 83 -28.41 -8.04 12.69
C ARG A 83 -28.33 -6.87 13.67
N LEU A 84 -27.19 -6.18 13.75
CA LEU A 84 -26.97 -5.03 14.63
C LEU A 84 -27.05 -3.69 13.90
N THR A 85 -26.47 -3.60 12.69
CA THR A 85 -26.40 -2.37 11.91
C THR A 85 -26.01 -2.64 10.45
N ARG A 86 -26.48 -1.81 9.52
CA ARG A 86 -26.16 -1.89 8.09
C ARG A 86 -25.60 -0.58 7.51
N GLY A 87 -25.33 0.41 8.36
CA GLY A 87 -24.75 1.70 7.96
C GLY A 87 -25.77 2.80 7.63
N ARG A 88 -27.06 2.55 7.86
CA ARG A 88 -28.14 3.51 7.55
C ARG A 88 -27.90 4.87 8.20
N GLY A 89 -28.07 5.93 7.41
CA GLY A 89 -27.92 7.32 7.85
C GLY A 89 -26.47 7.81 7.90
N GLN A 90 -25.50 6.99 7.49
CA GLN A 90 -24.12 7.41 7.27
C GLN A 90 -23.89 7.74 5.80
N THR A 91 -23.03 8.73 5.57
CA THR A 91 -22.54 9.11 4.24
C THR A 91 -21.05 8.85 4.18
N VAL A 92 -20.63 7.93 3.31
CA VAL A 92 -19.22 7.61 3.09
C VAL A 92 -18.75 8.31 1.83
N ALA A 93 -17.85 9.28 1.97
CA ALA A 93 -17.19 9.90 0.83
C ALA A 93 -16.11 8.98 0.28
N VAL A 94 -16.13 8.78 -1.04
CA VAL A 94 -15.12 8.02 -1.79
C VAL A 94 -14.32 9.03 -2.59
N ILE A 95 -13.13 9.39 -2.08
CA ILE A 95 -12.18 10.26 -2.78
C ILE A 95 -11.28 9.38 -3.63
N ASP A 96 -11.61 9.29 -4.92
CA ASP A 96 -11.06 8.27 -5.82
C ASP A 96 -11.15 8.70 -7.31
N THR A 97 -11.23 7.76 -8.24
CA THR A 97 -11.33 7.99 -9.69
C THR A 97 -12.74 8.28 -10.20
N GLY A 98 -13.67 8.52 -9.27
CA GLY A 98 -15.10 8.62 -9.51
C GLY A 98 -15.79 7.27 -9.37
N VAL A 99 -17.13 7.27 -9.39
CA VAL A 99 -17.94 6.07 -9.18
C VAL A 99 -19.06 6.05 -10.22
N VAL A 100 -19.15 5.00 -11.03
CA VAL A 100 -20.25 4.89 -12.00
C VAL A 100 -21.58 4.73 -11.26
N ARG A 101 -22.66 5.26 -11.84
CA ARG A 101 -24.02 4.97 -11.39
C ARG A 101 -24.34 3.50 -11.62
N HIS A 102 -24.17 2.69 -10.57
CA HIS A 102 -24.29 1.24 -10.62
C HIS A 102 -25.64 0.79 -10.04
N ARG A 103 -26.25 -0.28 -10.60
CA ARG A 103 -27.52 -0.85 -10.10
C ARG A 103 -27.47 -1.21 -8.61
N LEU A 104 -26.32 -1.74 -8.17
CA LEU A 104 -26.06 -2.09 -6.77
C LEU A 104 -25.56 -0.91 -5.90
N LEU A 105 -25.59 0.33 -6.39
CA LEU A 105 -25.33 1.54 -5.59
C LEU A 105 -26.55 2.47 -5.62
N PRO A 106 -27.71 2.05 -5.06
CA PRO A 106 -28.96 2.81 -5.13
C PRO A 106 -28.91 4.15 -4.38
N HIS A 107 -27.91 4.34 -3.51
CA HIS A 107 -27.71 5.54 -2.70
C HIS A 107 -26.44 6.32 -3.08
N LEU A 108 -26.03 6.25 -4.36
CA LEU A 108 -24.92 7.03 -4.88
C LEU A 108 -25.31 8.49 -5.14
N VAL A 109 -24.59 9.41 -4.52
CA VAL A 109 -24.69 10.86 -4.75
C VAL A 109 -23.35 11.42 -5.22
N GLY A 110 -23.42 12.48 -6.04
CA GLY A 110 -22.23 13.17 -6.54
C GLY A 110 -21.70 14.20 -5.56
N GLY A 111 -20.38 14.22 -5.35
CA GLY A 111 -19.67 15.16 -4.50
C GLY A 111 -18.73 16.11 -5.26
N GLY A 112 -18.59 15.92 -6.57
CA GLY A 112 -17.82 16.79 -7.46
C GLY A 112 -16.59 16.13 -8.08
N ASP A 113 -15.90 16.90 -8.92
CA ASP A 113 -14.86 16.38 -9.80
C ASP A 113 -13.69 17.37 -9.97
N TYR A 114 -12.51 16.94 -9.54
CA TYR A 114 -11.24 17.64 -9.69
C TYR A 114 -10.43 17.16 -10.92
N VAL A 115 -11.01 16.33 -11.80
CA VAL A 115 -10.35 15.76 -12.98
C VAL A 115 -10.82 16.38 -14.30
N ALA A 116 -12.12 16.46 -14.59
CA ALA A 116 -12.61 16.94 -15.90
C ALA A 116 -13.83 17.87 -15.84
N ARG A 117 -14.29 18.20 -14.62
CA ARG A 117 -15.59 18.83 -14.28
C ARG A 117 -16.76 17.85 -14.41
N GLY A 118 -17.60 17.81 -13.38
CA GLY A 118 -18.70 16.87 -13.23
C GLY A 118 -19.11 16.72 -11.77
N ASP A 119 -20.04 15.82 -11.50
CA ASP A 119 -20.52 15.53 -10.15
C ASP A 119 -19.72 14.41 -9.45
N GLY A 120 -18.71 13.84 -10.12
CA GLY A 120 -17.92 12.72 -9.62
C GLY A 120 -18.52 11.34 -9.91
N THR A 121 -19.68 11.24 -10.57
CA THR A 121 -20.35 9.95 -10.85
C THR A 121 -19.97 9.30 -12.18
N THR A 122 -18.77 9.62 -12.66
CA THR A 122 -18.15 9.03 -13.85
C THR A 122 -16.81 8.45 -13.46
N ASP A 123 -16.58 7.18 -13.76
CA ASP A 123 -15.32 6.49 -13.48
C ASP A 123 -14.70 5.99 -14.79
N CYS A 124 -13.58 6.57 -15.18
CA CYS A 124 -12.87 6.20 -16.41
C CYS A 124 -11.69 5.24 -16.13
N ASP A 125 -11.35 5.06 -14.85
CA ASP A 125 -10.26 4.20 -14.40
C ASP A 125 -10.80 2.87 -13.85
N GLY A 126 -12.04 2.84 -13.36
CA GLY A 126 -12.76 1.70 -12.79
C GLY A 126 -12.47 1.46 -11.30
N HIS A 127 -11.46 2.13 -10.76
CA HIS A 127 -10.97 1.91 -9.41
C HIS A 127 -11.98 2.37 -8.35
N GLY A 128 -12.49 3.60 -8.46
CA GLY A 128 -13.44 4.14 -7.49
C GLY A 128 -14.76 3.37 -7.44
N THR A 129 -15.22 2.81 -8.57
CA THR A 129 -16.41 1.93 -8.59
C THR A 129 -16.20 0.65 -7.78
N ILE A 130 -15.03 0.01 -7.93
CA ILE A 130 -14.64 -1.17 -7.15
C ILE A 130 -14.57 -0.81 -5.66
N VAL A 131 -13.96 0.33 -5.32
CA VAL A 131 -13.87 0.83 -3.93
C VAL A 131 -15.26 1.07 -3.33
N ALA A 132 -16.14 1.76 -4.05
CA ALA A 132 -17.51 2.04 -3.61
C ALA A 132 -18.33 0.75 -3.41
N GLY A 133 -18.11 -0.25 -4.27
CA GLY A 133 -18.73 -1.56 -4.15
C GLY A 133 -18.37 -2.29 -2.86
N VAL A 134 -17.08 -2.26 -2.47
CA VAL A 134 -16.62 -2.84 -1.20
C VAL A 134 -17.28 -2.13 -0.01
N ILE A 135 -17.41 -0.80 -0.06
CA ILE A 135 -18.03 -0.03 1.03
C ILE A 135 -19.52 -0.32 1.14
N GLY A 136 -20.29 -0.11 0.07
CA GLY A 136 -21.73 0.04 0.13
C GLY A 136 -22.51 -0.61 -1.01
N GLY A 137 -21.91 -1.57 -1.72
CA GLY A 137 -22.63 -2.37 -2.69
C GLY A 137 -23.84 -3.06 -2.04
N ALA A 138 -25.04 -2.85 -2.58
CA ALA A 138 -26.24 -3.53 -2.13
C ALA A 138 -26.12 -5.05 -2.38
N PRO A 139 -26.75 -5.89 -1.54
CA PRO A 139 -26.78 -7.32 -1.77
C PRO A 139 -27.36 -7.65 -3.15
N ASP A 140 -26.67 -8.49 -3.91
CA ASP A 140 -27.09 -8.90 -5.25
C ASP A 140 -28.08 -10.10 -5.25
N GLY A 141 -28.26 -10.74 -4.10
CA GLY A 141 -29.05 -11.96 -3.94
C GLY A 141 -28.33 -13.24 -4.38
N LEU A 142 -27.08 -13.14 -4.83
CA LEU A 142 -26.24 -14.23 -5.34
C LEU A 142 -24.95 -14.44 -4.52
N GLY A 143 -24.71 -13.60 -3.51
CA GLY A 143 -23.66 -13.78 -2.51
C GLY A 143 -22.79 -12.54 -2.28
N PHE A 144 -22.86 -11.55 -3.16
CA PHE A 144 -22.11 -10.31 -3.03
C PHE A 144 -22.86 -9.28 -2.19
N SER A 145 -22.10 -8.53 -1.39
CA SER A 145 -22.51 -7.27 -0.78
C SER A 145 -21.27 -6.50 -0.31
N GLY A 146 -21.37 -5.17 -0.31
CA GLY A 146 -20.47 -4.30 0.43
C GLY A 146 -20.69 -4.40 1.93
N ILE A 147 -19.77 -3.83 2.71
CA ILE A 147 -19.76 -3.89 4.17
C ILE A 147 -20.96 -3.17 4.81
N ALA A 148 -21.26 -1.96 4.34
CA ALA A 148 -22.30 -1.05 4.83
C ALA A 148 -23.32 -0.73 3.72
N PRO A 149 -24.15 -1.71 3.29
CA PRO A 149 -25.02 -1.59 2.13
C PRO A 149 -26.13 -0.55 2.26
N ASP A 150 -26.47 -0.11 3.47
CA ASP A 150 -27.50 0.92 3.69
C ASP A 150 -26.89 2.33 3.84
N ALA A 151 -25.58 2.48 3.69
CA ALA A 151 -24.91 3.78 3.69
C ALA A 151 -25.07 4.51 2.34
N THR A 152 -25.04 5.85 2.37
CA THR A 152 -24.96 6.67 1.17
C THR A 152 -23.50 6.78 0.72
N ILE A 153 -23.24 6.56 -0.57
CA ILE A 153 -21.91 6.77 -1.15
C ILE A 153 -21.86 8.16 -1.78
N LEU A 154 -20.93 8.99 -1.32
CA LEU A 154 -20.65 10.32 -1.88
C LEU A 154 -19.39 10.25 -2.75
N SER A 155 -19.54 10.25 -4.07
CA SER A 155 -18.39 10.13 -4.98
C SER A 155 -17.71 11.47 -5.22
N ILE A 156 -16.40 11.57 -4.92
CA ILE A 156 -15.56 12.70 -5.27
C ILE A 156 -14.44 12.21 -6.16
N ARG A 157 -14.49 12.59 -7.45
CA ARG A 157 -13.42 12.23 -8.38
C ARG A 157 -12.24 13.17 -8.19
N GLN A 158 -11.16 12.68 -7.60
CA GLN A 158 -9.97 13.47 -7.28
C GLN A 158 -8.76 13.12 -8.17
N SER A 159 -8.66 11.87 -8.63
CA SER A 159 -7.53 11.41 -9.43
C SER A 159 -7.96 10.67 -10.69
N SER A 160 -7.07 10.59 -11.68
CA SER A 160 -7.24 9.73 -12.86
C SER A 160 -5.93 9.54 -13.60
N THR A 161 -5.66 8.32 -14.03
CA THR A 161 -4.54 7.99 -14.91
C THR A 161 -4.87 8.22 -16.40
N LYS A 162 -6.17 8.30 -16.74
CA LYS A 162 -6.68 8.49 -18.10
C LYS A 162 -6.78 9.94 -18.54
N PHE A 163 -6.68 10.87 -17.59
CA PHE A 163 -6.70 12.31 -17.81
C PHE A 163 -5.36 12.94 -17.45
N ALA A 164 -5.10 14.12 -18.00
CA ALA A 164 -3.96 14.95 -17.67
C ALA A 164 -4.32 16.43 -17.79
N VAL A 165 -3.64 17.26 -17.00
CA VAL A 165 -3.63 18.71 -17.24
C VAL A 165 -2.98 18.98 -18.60
N GLU A 166 -3.52 19.92 -19.35
CA GLU A 166 -2.96 20.27 -20.65
C GLU A 166 -1.49 20.70 -20.53
N GLY A 167 -0.64 20.07 -21.35
CA GLY A 167 0.81 20.28 -21.35
C GLY A 167 1.58 19.35 -20.41
N GLN A 168 0.89 18.53 -19.60
CA GLN A 168 1.51 17.58 -18.69
C GLN A 168 1.36 16.13 -19.15
N ALA A 169 2.32 15.30 -18.72
CA ALA A 169 2.38 13.87 -18.98
C ALA A 169 1.99 12.99 -17.77
N ALA A 170 1.91 13.55 -16.57
CA ALA A 170 1.44 12.85 -15.37
C ALA A 170 -0.09 12.75 -15.34
N GLY A 171 -0.63 11.76 -14.62
CA GLY A 171 -2.08 11.70 -14.35
C GLY A 171 -2.54 12.89 -13.53
N ILE A 172 -3.85 13.01 -13.32
CA ILE A 172 -4.40 14.01 -12.39
C ILE A 172 -4.49 13.40 -11.00
N GLY A 173 -4.16 14.19 -9.98
CA GLY A 173 -4.21 13.83 -8.58
C GLY A 173 -2.92 14.24 -7.87
N ASP A 174 -3.02 15.18 -6.95
CA ASP A 174 -1.93 15.66 -6.10
C ASP A 174 -2.44 15.94 -4.68
N VAL A 175 -1.54 16.23 -3.75
CA VAL A 175 -1.90 16.51 -2.35
C VAL A 175 -2.75 17.77 -2.18
N ASP A 176 -2.64 18.74 -3.09
CA ASP A 176 -3.45 19.98 -3.05
C ASP A 176 -4.91 19.74 -3.45
N THR A 177 -5.14 18.99 -4.53
CA THR A 177 -6.48 18.55 -4.95
C THR A 177 -7.07 17.59 -3.93
N LEU A 178 -6.24 16.74 -3.31
CA LEU A 178 -6.68 15.86 -2.22
C LEU A 178 -7.13 16.66 -1.00
N ALA A 179 -6.37 17.68 -0.58
CA ALA A 179 -6.75 18.58 0.51
C ALA A 179 -8.11 19.25 0.26
N ARG A 180 -8.33 19.75 -0.97
CA ARG A 180 -9.62 20.33 -1.38
C ARG A 180 -10.74 19.29 -1.38
N ALA A 181 -10.47 18.06 -1.84
CA ALA A 181 -11.45 16.97 -1.85
C ALA A 181 -11.86 16.54 -0.42
N VAL A 182 -10.92 16.44 0.52
CA VAL A 182 -11.18 16.16 1.94
C VAL A 182 -12.05 17.27 2.54
N ARG A 183 -11.69 18.53 2.30
CA ARG A 183 -12.49 19.68 2.74
C ARG A 183 -13.92 19.62 2.18
N THR A 184 -14.07 19.36 0.89
CA THR A 184 -15.37 19.22 0.22
C THR A 184 -16.21 18.09 0.81
N ALA A 185 -15.62 16.90 1.01
CA ALA A 185 -16.33 15.77 1.62
C ALA A 185 -16.89 16.13 3.00
N ALA A 186 -16.08 16.77 3.85
CA ALA A 186 -16.47 17.18 5.18
C ALA A 186 -17.56 18.28 5.17
N ASP A 187 -17.47 19.22 4.22
CA ASP A 187 -18.49 20.27 4.06
C ASP A 187 -19.81 19.74 3.48
N LEU A 188 -19.77 18.69 2.66
CA LEU A 188 -20.95 17.98 2.13
C LEU A 188 -21.59 17.02 3.13
N GLY A 189 -21.08 16.95 4.37
CA GLY A 189 -21.69 16.17 5.44
C GLY A 189 -21.35 14.68 5.41
N ALA A 190 -20.22 14.30 4.81
CA ALA A 190 -19.69 12.94 4.96
C ALA A 190 -19.44 12.64 6.45
N THR A 191 -19.82 11.45 6.89
CA THR A 191 -19.53 10.94 8.24
C THR A 191 -18.29 10.05 8.26
N VAL A 192 -17.92 9.50 7.10
CA VAL A 192 -16.67 8.78 6.87
C VAL A 192 -16.09 9.24 5.54
N ILE A 193 -14.77 9.39 5.45
CA ILE A 193 -14.04 9.66 4.20
C ILE A 193 -13.10 8.48 3.97
N ASN A 194 -13.21 7.83 2.81
CA ASN A 194 -12.26 6.86 2.31
C ASN A 194 -11.32 7.52 1.29
N ILE A 195 -10.02 7.41 1.52
CA ILE A 195 -8.96 7.91 0.64
C ILE A 195 -8.11 6.73 0.16
N SER A 196 -8.35 6.29 -1.07
CA SER A 196 -7.62 5.15 -1.64
C SER A 196 -6.31 5.55 -2.33
N SER A 197 -6.15 6.84 -2.65
CA SER A 197 -4.98 7.37 -3.35
C SER A 197 -3.94 7.85 -2.33
N VAL A 198 -2.72 7.33 -2.45
CA VAL A 198 -1.60 7.66 -1.56
C VAL A 198 -0.50 8.30 -2.39
N ALA A 199 -0.04 9.48 -1.98
CA ALA A 199 1.16 10.09 -2.52
C ALA A 199 2.37 9.51 -1.80
N CYS A 200 3.20 8.75 -2.53
CA CYS A 200 4.42 8.17 -1.99
C CYS A 200 5.66 8.87 -2.54
N VAL A 201 6.54 9.30 -1.64
CA VAL A 201 7.83 9.92 -1.96
C VAL A 201 8.94 9.30 -1.12
N ALA A 202 10.19 9.39 -1.57
CA ALA A 202 11.31 9.00 -0.72
C ALA A 202 11.39 9.95 0.49
N ALA A 203 11.83 9.46 1.65
CA ALA A 203 11.98 10.26 2.87
C ALA A 203 12.93 11.45 2.70
N THR A 204 13.83 11.40 1.72
CA THR A 204 14.75 12.49 1.38
C THR A 204 14.12 13.55 0.47
N ASP A 205 12.98 13.24 -0.16
CA ASP A 205 12.27 14.15 -1.05
C ASP A 205 11.33 15.06 -0.25
N ARG A 206 11.06 16.25 -0.78
CA ARG A 206 10.12 17.19 -0.17
C ARG A 206 8.75 17.03 -0.79
N LEU A 207 7.78 16.59 0.01
CA LEU A 207 6.36 16.71 -0.27
C LEU A 207 5.80 17.85 0.60
N ASP A 208 5.17 18.85 -0.03
CA ASP A 208 4.42 19.87 0.72
C ASP A 208 2.94 19.50 0.71
N ASP A 209 2.51 18.78 1.75
CA ASP A 209 1.13 18.35 1.94
C ASP A 209 0.49 19.01 3.17
N ARG A 210 1.04 20.13 3.65
CA ARG A 210 0.54 20.82 4.86
C ARG A 210 -0.91 21.26 4.74
N ALA A 211 -1.35 21.64 3.53
CA ALA A 211 -2.75 21.94 3.25
C ALA A 211 -3.66 20.71 3.43
N LEU A 212 -3.15 19.52 3.12
CA LEU A 212 -3.84 18.25 3.37
C LEU A 212 -3.93 17.97 4.87
N GLY A 213 -2.84 18.13 5.63
CA GLY A 213 -2.87 18.05 7.10
C GLY A 213 -3.93 18.97 7.73
N ALA A 214 -4.03 20.22 7.26
CA ALA A 214 -5.07 21.16 7.71
C ALA A 214 -6.50 20.69 7.35
N ALA A 215 -6.70 20.13 6.15
CA ALA A 215 -7.99 19.60 5.72
C ALA A 215 -8.41 18.35 6.51
N LEU A 216 -7.47 17.46 6.81
CA LEU A 216 -7.69 16.27 7.64
C LEU A 216 -8.10 16.67 9.06
N ALA A 217 -7.37 17.59 9.69
CA ALA A 217 -7.71 18.11 11.02
C ALA A 217 -9.09 18.79 11.03
N TYR A 218 -9.42 19.54 9.98
CA TYR A 218 -10.77 20.09 9.84
C TYR A 218 -11.85 19.00 9.74
N ALA A 219 -11.62 17.95 8.95
CA ALA A 219 -12.56 16.85 8.82
C ALA A 219 -12.76 16.13 10.17
N VAL A 220 -11.68 15.79 10.86
CA VAL A 220 -11.72 15.02 12.12
C VAL A 220 -12.18 15.87 13.28
N ASP A 221 -11.50 16.99 13.57
CA ASP A 221 -11.66 17.71 14.83
C ASP A 221 -12.79 18.76 14.78
N VAL A 222 -13.11 19.29 13.58
CA VAL A 222 -14.17 20.30 13.43
C VAL A 222 -15.46 19.69 12.90
N LYS A 223 -15.37 18.79 11.93
CA LYS A 223 -16.55 18.17 11.29
C LYS A 223 -16.90 16.80 11.87
N ASN A 224 -16.09 16.28 12.80
CA ASN A 224 -16.31 14.99 13.43
C ASN A 224 -16.46 13.86 12.41
N VAL A 225 -15.56 13.80 11.42
CA VAL A 225 -15.56 12.83 10.32
C VAL A 225 -14.44 11.82 10.52
N VAL A 226 -14.76 10.52 10.37
CA VAL A 226 -13.72 9.47 10.40
C VAL A 226 -13.02 9.48 9.05
N VAL A 227 -11.70 9.61 9.03
CA VAL A 227 -10.92 9.52 7.80
C VAL A 227 -10.18 8.19 7.78
N VAL A 228 -10.37 7.42 6.72
CA VAL A 228 -9.73 6.12 6.49
C VAL A 228 -8.88 6.23 5.23
N THR A 229 -7.63 5.78 5.29
CA THR A 229 -6.71 5.84 4.14
C THR A 229 -5.95 4.54 3.94
N ALA A 230 -5.59 4.26 2.70
CA ALA A 230 -4.72 3.15 2.36
C ALA A 230 -3.28 3.40 2.85
N ALA A 231 -2.59 2.35 3.31
CA ALA A 231 -1.17 2.44 3.70
C ALA A 231 -0.23 2.73 2.52
N GLY A 232 -0.64 2.39 1.29
CA GLY A 232 0.19 2.43 0.10
C GLY A 232 0.70 1.05 -0.29
N ASN A 233 1.21 0.92 -1.51
CA ASN A 233 1.79 -0.35 -1.98
C ASN A 233 3.23 -0.15 -2.46
N VAL A 234 4.02 -1.23 -2.50
CA VAL A 234 5.39 -1.26 -3.06
C VAL A 234 5.46 -2.20 -4.27
N GLY A 235 6.61 -2.28 -4.92
CA GLY A 235 6.91 -3.36 -5.88
C GLY A 235 6.39 -3.13 -7.31
N GLY A 236 6.06 -1.90 -7.69
CA GLY A 236 5.58 -1.59 -9.04
C GLY A 236 5.77 -0.14 -9.47
N ALA A 237 5.60 0.12 -10.77
CA ALA A 237 5.63 1.48 -11.30
C ALA A 237 4.43 2.28 -10.76
N GLY A 238 4.67 3.52 -10.32
CA GLY A 238 3.66 4.38 -9.69
C GLY A 238 3.27 3.96 -8.27
N GLN A 239 3.97 2.99 -7.68
CA GLN A 239 3.86 2.60 -6.29
C GLN A 239 4.91 3.32 -5.44
N CYS A 240 4.89 3.10 -4.13
CA CYS A 240 5.85 3.69 -3.20
C CYS A 240 7.28 3.21 -3.55
N PRO A 241 8.26 4.12 -3.50
CA PRO A 241 9.58 3.89 -4.10
C PRO A 241 10.37 2.78 -3.39
N ASP A 242 10.16 2.63 -2.08
CA ASP A 242 10.87 1.67 -1.22
C ASP A 242 9.93 1.09 -0.17
N GLN A 243 10.29 -0.09 0.34
CA GLN A 243 9.68 -0.67 1.54
C GLN A 243 10.36 -0.13 2.80
N ASN A 244 9.56 0.20 3.81
CA ASN A 244 10.04 0.62 5.13
C ASN A 244 10.49 -0.60 5.95
N PRO A 245 11.40 -0.44 6.92
CA PRO A 245 11.86 -1.54 7.75
C PRO A 245 10.72 -2.19 8.55
N PRO A 246 10.77 -3.52 8.78
CA PRO A 246 9.68 -4.28 9.35
C PRO A 246 9.45 -4.05 10.85
N LEU A 247 10.45 -3.59 11.61
CA LEU A 247 10.34 -3.25 13.03
C LEU A 247 11.49 -2.32 13.41
N GLY A 248 11.19 -1.38 14.31
CA GLY A 248 12.21 -0.56 14.95
C GLY A 248 13.06 -1.32 15.96
N PRO A 249 14.22 -0.77 16.38
CA PRO A 249 15.09 -1.39 17.39
C PRO A 249 14.42 -1.62 18.75
N THR A 250 13.35 -0.88 19.04
CA THR A 250 12.62 -0.88 20.32
C THR A 250 11.35 -1.73 20.30
N GLY A 251 10.97 -2.30 19.15
CA GLY A 251 9.73 -3.07 18.99
C GLY A 251 8.44 -2.22 18.93
N GLY A 252 8.56 -0.91 18.69
CA GLY A 252 7.43 0.00 18.44
C GLY A 252 7.57 0.76 17.11
N PRO A 253 6.73 1.79 16.87
CA PRO A 253 6.82 2.63 15.69
C PRO A 253 8.21 3.26 15.52
N ASP A 254 8.79 3.11 14.33
CA ASP A 254 10.12 3.63 13.98
C ASP A 254 10.01 4.69 12.88
N TRP A 255 10.06 5.95 13.30
CA TRP A 255 10.05 7.10 12.40
C TRP A 255 11.44 7.40 11.83
N ASP A 256 12.51 7.05 12.54
CA ASP A 256 13.89 7.27 12.10
C ASP A 256 14.29 6.33 10.95
N GLY A 257 13.68 5.15 10.89
CA GLY A 257 13.91 4.14 9.86
C GLY A 257 13.14 4.33 8.56
N VAL A 258 12.25 5.32 8.46
CA VAL A 258 11.38 5.54 7.30
C VAL A 258 12.19 5.87 6.04
N ARG A 259 11.89 5.15 4.96
CA ARG A 259 12.49 5.31 3.62
C ARG A 259 11.52 5.87 2.60
N ALA A 260 10.24 5.52 2.72
CA ALA A 260 9.16 6.02 1.88
C ALA A 260 8.06 6.61 2.77
N VAL A 261 7.73 7.88 2.54
CA VAL A 261 6.61 8.57 3.20
C VAL A 261 5.36 8.35 2.35
N ALA A 262 4.26 8.00 3.00
CA ALA A 262 2.94 7.86 2.40
C ALA A 262 2.00 8.95 2.94
N SER A 263 1.48 9.80 2.07
CA SER A 263 0.50 10.84 2.42
C SER A 263 -0.87 10.51 1.82
N PRO A 264 -1.97 10.54 2.59
CA PRO A 264 -2.09 11.10 3.94
C PRO A 264 -1.72 10.17 5.09
N ALA A 265 -1.36 8.90 4.85
CA ALA A 265 -1.15 7.88 5.88
C ALA A 265 -0.27 8.33 7.07
N TRP A 266 0.83 9.05 6.82
CA TRP A 266 1.71 9.54 7.87
C TRP A 266 1.11 10.58 8.83
N TYR A 267 -0.08 11.12 8.55
CA TYR A 267 -0.86 11.95 9.47
C TYR A 267 -1.62 11.07 10.48
N ASP A 268 -0.91 10.13 11.10
CA ASP A 268 -1.39 9.04 11.95
C ASP A 268 -2.49 9.47 12.95
N ASP A 269 -2.25 10.55 13.69
CA ASP A 269 -3.21 11.09 14.66
C ASP A 269 -4.58 11.54 14.06
N LEU A 270 -4.67 11.69 12.74
CA LEU A 270 -5.84 12.21 12.03
C LEU A 270 -6.49 11.20 11.09
N VAL A 271 -5.86 10.07 10.80
CA VAL A 271 -6.38 9.11 9.83
C VAL A 271 -6.22 7.70 10.36
N LEU A 272 -7.19 6.84 10.07
CA LEU A 272 -7.07 5.42 10.28
C LEU A 272 -6.44 4.79 9.03
N THR A 273 -5.16 4.48 9.09
CA THR A 273 -4.38 3.90 7.99
C THR A 273 -4.53 2.39 7.95
N VAL A 274 -4.79 1.87 6.75
CA VAL A 274 -5.16 0.47 6.54
C VAL A 274 -4.13 -0.25 5.68
N GLY A 275 -3.46 -1.23 6.28
CA GLY A 275 -2.65 -2.23 5.59
C GLY A 275 -3.51 -3.30 4.90
N SER A 276 -2.90 -4.06 3.99
CA SER A 276 -3.55 -5.16 3.28
C SER A 276 -3.13 -6.51 3.87
N VAL A 277 -4.09 -7.42 4.01
CA VAL A 277 -3.85 -8.84 4.29
C VAL A 277 -4.48 -9.75 3.25
N GLY A 278 -3.89 -10.94 3.11
CA GLY A 278 -4.47 -12.06 2.38
C GLY A 278 -5.60 -12.75 3.16
N ARG A 279 -6.16 -13.82 2.59
CA ARG A 279 -7.26 -14.60 3.19
C ARG A 279 -6.85 -15.34 4.47
N ASP A 280 -5.56 -15.58 4.66
CA ASP A 280 -4.99 -16.21 5.85
C ASP A 280 -4.69 -15.19 6.97
N GLY A 281 -4.95 -13.90 6.72
CA GLY A 281 -4.64 -12.81 7.64
C GLY A 281 -3.16 -12.40 7.65
N ALA A 282 -2.32 -12.98 6.78
CA ALA A 282 -0.94 -12.56 6.62
C ALA A 282 -0.87 -11.23 5.86
N ALA A 283 0.06 -10.36 6.24
CA ALA A 283 0.31 -9.11 5.53
C ALA A 283 0.63 -9.38 4.05
N SER A 284 -0.02 -8.65 3.16
CA SER A 284 0.25 -8.73 1.72
C SER A 284 1.68 -8.28 1.41
N ASP A 285 2.38 -9.00 0.54
CA ASP A 285 3.77 -8.67 0.15
C ASP A 285 3.95 -7.23 -0.36
N PHE A 286 2.90 -6.67 -0.97
CA PHE A 286 2.91 -5.32 -1.51
C PHE A 286 2.56 -4.24 -0.48
N THR A 287 2.05 -4.56 0.71
CA THR A 287 1.60 -3.53 1.67
C THR A 287 2.80 -2.71 2.14
N LEU A 288 2.70 -1.38 2.07
CA LEU A 288 3.76 -0.52 2.60
C LEU A 288 3.72 -0.59 4.13
N ALA A 289 4.83 -0.97 4.75
CA ALA A 289 4.98 -0.90 6.19
C ALA A 289 5.15 0.56 6.63
N GLY A 290 4.71 0.91 7.83
CA GLY A 290 4.99 2.23 8.37
C GLY A 290 4.68 2.35 9.86
N PRO A 291 5.31 3.32 10.55
CA PRO A 291 4.96 3.62 11.94
C PRO A 291 3.52 4.11 12.11
N TRP A 292 2.88 4.52 11.01
CA TRP A 292 1.53 5.08 10.91
C TRP A 292 0.44 4.06 10.56
N VAL A 293 0.72 2.75 10.56
CA VAL A 293 -0.30 1.75 10.22
C VAL A 293 -1.08 1.38 11.47
N ASP A 294 -2.41 1.55 11.42
CA ASP A 294 -3.29 1.35 12.58
C ASP A 294 -3.94 -0.02 12.60
N VAL A 295 -4.40 -0.51 11.44
CA VAL A 295 -5.10 -1.79 11.27
C VAL A 295 -4.85 -2.36 9.89
N ALA A 296 -5.24 -3.62 9.67
CA ALA A 296 -5.33 -4.21 8.33
C ALA A 296 -6.69 -4.79 8.01
N ALA A 297 -6.96 -4.92 6.72
CA ALA A 297 -8.16 -5.58 6.20
C ALA A 297 -7.84 -6.38 4.92
N PRO A 298 -8.73 -7.32 4.53
CA PRO A 298 -8.55 -8.06 3.28
C PRO A 298 -8.42 -7.11 2.08
N GLY A 299 -7.32 -7.24 1.33
CA GLY A 299 -7.01 -6.40 0.17
C GLY A 299 -6.49 -7.18 -1.03
N GLU A 300 -6.61 -8.50 -1.03
CA GLU A 300 -6.18 -9.39 -2.12
C GLU A 300 -7.35 -10.11 -2.78
N ALA A 301 -7.30 -10.24 -4.11
CA ALA A 301 -8.28 -10.96 -4.94
C ALA A 301 -9.73 -10.54 -4.60
N VAL A 302 -9.93 -9.23 -4.55
CA VAL A 302 -11.20 -8.60 -4.19
C VAL A 302 -12.20 -8.76 -5.32
N VAL A 303 -13.44 -9.09 -4.96
CA VAL A 303 -14.59 -9.03 -5.87
C VAL A 303 -15.41 -7.79 -5.54
N SER A 304 -15.78 -7.01 -6.54
CA SER A 304 -16.58 -5.81 -6.36
C SER A 304 -17.42 -5.48 -7.60
N LEU A 305 -18.00 -4.29 -7.62
CA LEU A 305 -18.86 -3.80 -8.68
C LEU A 305 -18.06 -3.48 -9.95
N HIS A 306 -18.64 -3.87 -11.08
CA HIS A 306 -18.07 -3.59 -12.39
C HIS A 306 -18.31 -2.12 -12.78
N PRO A 307 -17.38 -1.44 -13.46
CA PRO A 307 -17.58 -0.06 -13.94
C PRO A 307 -18.59 0.09 -15.10
N ASP A 308 -19.25 -0.98 -15.54
CA ASP A 308 -20.23 -0.96 -16.65
C ASP A 308 -21.67 -0.74 -16.17
N ALA A 309 -21.82 -0.11 -15.01
CA ALA A 309 -23.10 0.15 -14.32
C ALA A 309 -23.90 -1.08 -13.86
N ASP A 310 -23.47 -2.30 -14.19
CA ASP A 310 -24.02 -3.54 -13.65
C ASP A 310 -22.97 -4.66 -13.58
N GLY A 311 -23.25 -5.67 -12.76
CA GLY A 311 -22.43 -6.87 -12.60
C GLY A 311 -21.26 -6.70 -11.63
N LEU A 312 -20.50 -7.79 -11.49
CA LEU A 312 -19.33 -7.87 -10.61
C LEU A 312 -18.04 -8.04 -11.42
N ILE A 313 -16.91 -7.72 -10.80
CA ILE A 313 -15.56 -7.85 -11.33
C ILE A 313 -14.63 -8.38 -10.24
N ASP A 314 -13.74 -9.29 -10.61
CA ASP A 314 -12.72 -9.92 -9.76
C ASP A 314 -11.30 -9.83 -10.36
N LEU A 315 -11.21 -9.44 -11.63
CA LEU A 315 -9.97 -9.32 -12.39
C LEU A 315 -9.88 -7.96 -13.08
N LEU A 316 -8.71 -7.33 -13.00
CA LEU A 316 -8.32 -6.19 -13.81
C LEU A 316 -7.88 -6.63 -15.22
N ALA A 317 -7.46 -5.65 -16.03
CA ALA A 317 -6.87 -5.90 -17.34
C ALA A 317 -5.74 -6.97 -17.28
N ALA A 318 -5.67 -7.79 -18.32
CA ALA A 318 -4.75 -8.92 -18.43
C ALA A 318 -4.95 -10.04 -17.37
N GLY A 319 -6.14 -10.14 -16.78
CA GLY A 319 -6.51 -11.24 -15.88
C GLY A 319 -5.81 -11.18 -14.52
N LYS A 320 -5.39 -10.00 -14.09
CA LYS A 320 -4.76 -9.81 -12.78
C LYS A 320 -5.82 -9.71 -11.69
N PRO A 321 -5.69 -10.43 -10.56
CA PRO A 321 -6.57 -10.22 -9.42
C PRO A 321 -6.57 -8.76 -8.96
N ILE A 322 -7.73 -8.30 -8.52
CA ILE A 322 -7.88 -6.98 -7.90
C ILE A 322 -7.24 -7.04 -6.51
N SER A 323 -6.05 -6.45 -6.37
CA SER A 323 -5.31 -6.41 -5.10
C SER A 323 -4.68 -5.04 -4.85
N GLY A 324 -4.64 -4.61 -3.59
CA GLY A 324 -4.09 -3.32 -3.17
C GLY A 324 -4.64 -2.86 -1.81
N THR A 325 -3.86 -2.06 -1.08
CA THR A 325 -4.31 -1.38 0.15
C THR A 325 -5.48 -0.43 -0.10
N SER A 326 -5.62 0.05 -1.34
CA SER A 326 -6.78 0.80 -1.82
C SER A 326 -8.09 0.02 -1.78
N TYR A 327 -8.05 -1.32 -1.69
CA TYR A 327 -9.22 -2.18 -1.51
C TYR A 327 -9.37 -2.69 -0.07
N ALA A 328 -8.33 -2.60 0.75
CA ALA A 328 -8.42 -2.84 2.19
C ALA A 328 -9.04 -1.64 2.93
N ALA A 329 -8.63 -0.41 2.60
CA ALA A 329 -9.20 0.82 3.16
C ALA A 329 -10.75 0.90 3.10
N PRO A 330 -11.41 0.60 1.96
CA PRO A 330 -12.87 0.64 1.89
C PRO A 330 -13.57 -0.39 2.79
N VAL A 331 -12.92 -1.51 3.12
CA VAL A 331 -13.46 -2.45 4.12
C VAL A 331 -13.61 -1.74 5.47
N VAL A 332 -12.55 -1.07 5.91
CA VAL A 332 -12.51 -0.35 7.19
C VAL A 332 -13.42 0.89 7.16
N ALA A 333 -13.50 1.61 6.04
CA ALA A 333 -14.46 2.71 5.87
C ALA A 333 -15.91 2.24 6.00
N GLY A 334 -16.23 1.06 5.45
CA GLY A 334 -17.51 0.39 5.67
C GLY A 334 -17.75 0.06 7.15
N ILE A 335 -16.77 -0.53 7.84
CA ILE A 335 -16.86 -0.81 9.28
C ILE A 335 -17.08 0.48 10.08
N ALA A 336 -16.36 1.56 9.77
CA ALA A 336 -16.55 2.86 10.41
C ALA A 336 -17.99 3.37 10.23
N ALA A 337 -18.59 3.22 9.04
CA ALA A 337 -19.98 3.57 8.82
C ALA A 337 -20.94 2.70 9.66
N LEU A 338 -20.67 1.39 9.78
CA LEU A 338 -21.45 0.51 10.64
C LEU A 338 -21.38 0.94 12.12
N VAL A 339 -20.17 1.21 12.62
CA VAL A 339 -19.92 1.68 14.00
C VAL A 339 -20.65 2.98 14.26
N ARG A 340 -20.54 3.97 13.37
CA ARG A 340 -21.24 5.26 13.54
C ARG A 340 -22.75 5.13 13.49
N ALA A 341 -23.30 4.29 12.62
CA ALA A 341 -24.74 4.01 12.61
C ALA A 341 -25.21 3.37 13.92
N ARG A 342 -24.37 2.50 14.52
CA ARG A 342 -24.69 1.80 15.76
C ARG A 342 -24.50 2.63 17.03
N PHE A 343 -23.50 3.52 17.02
CA PHE A 343 -23.08 4.36 18.13
C PHE A 343 -22.94 5.82 17.67
N PRO A 344 -24.04 6.49 17.32
CA PRO A 344 -24.02 7.84 16.72
C PRO A 344 -23.45 8.93 17.63
N GLN A 345 -23.31 8.65 18.93
CA GLN A 345 -22.72 9.55 19.92
C GLN A 345 -21.18 9.58 19.90
N LEU A 346 -20.53 8.58 19.29
CA LEU A 346 -19.06 8.53 19.26
C LEU A 346 -18.50 9.62 18.35
N SER A 347 -17.44 10.26 18.81
CA SER A 347 -16.58 11.10 17.99
C SER A 347 -15.80 10.27 16.95
N ALA A 348 -15.26 10.92 15.93
CA ALA A 348 -14.44 10.28 14.92
C ALA A 348 -13.24 9.54 15.55
N ARG A 349 -12.58 10.17 16.53
CA ARG A 349 -11.46 9.59 17.27
C ARG A 349 -11.87 8.36 18.07
N GLU A 350 -13.02 8.41 18.74
CA GLU A 350 -13.54 7.24 19.46
C GLU A 350 -13.93 6.10 18.53
N VAL A 351 -14.38 6.39 17.30
CA VAL A 351 -14.65 5.37 16.28
C VAL A 351 -13.35 4.72 15.80
N MET A 352 -12.31 5.51 15.47
CA MET A 352 -11.01 4.99 15.06
C MET A 352 -10.40 4.10 16.15
N HIS A 353 -10.33 4.63 17.38
CA HIS A 353 -9.84 3.88 18.54
C HIS A 353 -10.62 2.58 18.79
N ARG A 354 -11.95 2.61 18.62
CA ARG A 354 -12.78 1.43 18.79
C ARG A 354 -12.46 0.35 17.75
N ILE A 355 -12.23 0.72 16.50
CA ILE A 355 -11.86 -0.21 15.44
C ILE A 355 -10.51 -0.87 15.78
N GLU A 356 -9.49 -0.07 16.11
CA GLU A 356 -8.17 -0.56 16.53
C GLU A 356 -8.25 -1.48 17.75
N ALA A 357 -9.00 -1.08 18.79
CA ALA A 357 -9.10 -1.83 20.04
C ALA A 357 -9.81 -3.18 19.89
N THR A 358 -10.61 -3.35 18.85
CA THR A 358 -11.34 -4.60 18.55
C THR A 358 -10.66 -5.49 17.50
N ALA A 359 -9.58 -5.02 16.88
CA ALA A 359 -8.85 -5.79 15.88
C ALA A 359 -8.15 -7.03 16.48
N HIS A 360 -7.91 -8.04 15.64
CA HIS A 360 -7.14 -9.23 15.98
C HIS A 360 -5.65 -8.91 16.00
N ARG A 361 -5.14 -8.54 17.18
CA ARG A 361 -3.77 -8.09 17.39
C ARG A 361 -2.70 -9.11 16.96
N PRO A 362 -1.59 -8.66 16.36
CA PRO A 362 -0.42 -9.50 16.18
C PRO A 362 0.20 -9.87 17.55
N PRO A 363 1.07 -10.90 17.62
CA PRO A 363 1.69 -11.34 18.87
C PRO A 363 2.43 -10.24 19.64
N ALA A 364 3.01 -9.26 18.92
CA ALA A 364 3.69 -8.11 19.51
C ALA A 364 2.73 -7.01 19.99
N GLY A 365 1.42 -7.17 19.81
CA GLY A 365 0.39 -6.16 20.08
C GLY A 365 0.21 -5.16 18.94
N TRP A 366 1.32 -4.78 18.29
CA TRP A 366 1.37 -3.93 17.10
C TRP A 366 2.55 -4.32 16.20
N ASP A 367 2.42 -4.17 14.90
CA ASP A 367 3.52 -4.20 13.93
C ASP A 367 3.27 -3.22 12.77
N PRO A 368 4.28 -2.80 11.99
CA PRO A 368 4.10 -1.76 10.98
C PRO A 368 3.39 -2.23 9.70
N TYR A 369 3.01 -3.51 9.58
CA TYR A 369 2.29 -4.02 8.42
C TYR A 369 0.77 -4.07 8.66
N VAL A 370 0.37 -4.50 9.86
CA VAL A 370 -1.05 -4.66 10.21
C VAL A 370 -1.50 -3.78 11.36
N GLY A 371 -0.62 -2.99 11.95
CA GLY A 371 -0.91 -2.13 13.08
C GLY A 371 -1.38 -2.93 14.29
N SER A 372 -2.50 -2.50 14.88
CA SER A 372 -3.26 -3.21 15.92
C SER A 372 -3.92 -4.50 15.42
N GLY A 373 -3.79 -4.86 14.14
CA GLY A 373 -4.18 -6.15 13.59
C GLY A 373 -5.32 -6.12 12.58
N VAL A 374 -5.80 -7.31 12.22
CA VAL A 374 -6.89 -7.46 11.24
C VAL A 374 -8.23 -7.07 11.86
N VAL A 375 -8.99 -6.20 11.19
CA VAL A 375 -10.26 -5.69 11.70
C VAL A 375 -11.30 -6.79 11.96
N ASP A 376 -12.04 -6.67 13.07
CA ASP A 376 -13.19 -7.50 13.43
C ASP A 376 -14.46 -6.63 13.41
N ALA A 377 -15.23 -6.73 12.32
CA ALA A 377 -16.43 -5.93 12.13
C ALA A 377 -17.49 -6.21 13.21
N LEU A 378 -17.63 -7.45 13.68
CA LEU A 378 -18.63 -7.83 14.67
C LEU A 378 -18.26 -7.30 16.04
N ALA A 379 -17.01 -7.46 16.46
CA ALA A 379 -16.52 -6.88 17.70
C ALA A 379 -16.64 -5.35 17.69
N ALA A 380 -16.27 -4.70 16.57
CA ALA A 380 -16.38 -3.26 16.40
C ALA A 380 -17.82 -2.74 16.56
N VAL A 381 -18.86 -3.48 16.18
CA VAL A 381 -20.26 -3.04 16.34
C VAL A 381 -20.96 -3.56 17.61
N SER A 382 -20.30 -4.40 18.41
CA SER A 382 -20.88 -5.04 19.60
C SER A 382 -20.73 -4.21 20.88
N GLY A 383 -21.78 -4.08 21.70
CA GLY A 383 -21.84 -3.13 22.84
C GLY A 383 -20.94 -3.40 24.06
N GLY A 384 -20.00 -4.34 24.00
CA GLY A 384 -19.03 -4.62 25.08
C GLY A 384 -17.74 -3.82 24.95
N ALA A 385 -17.01 -3.66 26.05
CA ALA A 385 -15.58 -3.33 25.99
C ALA A 385 -14.85 -4.44 25.19
N PRO A 386 -13.77 -4.13 24.45
CA PRO A 386 -13.13 -5.09 23.58
C PRO A 386 -12.73 -6.34 24.36
N THR A 387 -13.49 -7.43 24.18
CA THR A 387 -13.05 -8.75 24.60
C THR A 387 -12.05 -9.21 23.57
N SER A 388 -10.80 -9.41 24.00
CA SER A 388 -9.78 -10.10 23.20
C SER A 388 -10.43 -11.33 22.56
N ALA A 389 -10.60 -11.28 21.24
CA ALA A 389 -11.19 -12.39 20.52
C ALA A 389 -10.28 -13.61 20.71
N ALA A 390 -10.89 -14.76 21.00
CA ALA A 390 -10.19 -16.03 21.00
C ALA A 390 -9.52 -16.23 19.63
N PRO A 391 -8.34 -16.89 19.57
CA PRO A 391 -7.66 -17.13 18.31
C PRO A 391 -8.61 -17.79 17.33
N VAL A 392 -8.68 -17.25 16.11
CA VAL A 392 -9.38 -17.86 14.99
C VAL A 392 -8.88 -19.29 14.86
N VAL A 393 -9.75 -20.26 15.14
CA VAL A 393 -9.44 -21.67 14.85
C VAL A 393 -9.34 -21.73 13.33
N PRO A 394 -8.17 -22.07 12.75
CA PRO A 394 -8.07 -22.17 11.31
C PRO A 394 -9.10 -23.20 10.83
N PRO A 395 -9.85 -22.92 9.75
CA PRO A 395 -10.68 -23.94 9.14
C PRO A 395 -9.80 -25.15 8.85
N VAL A 396 -10.27 -26.33 9.27
CA VAL A 396 -9.59 -27.59 8.99
C VAL A 396 -9.37 -27.65 7.47
N LEU A 397 -8.11 -27.50 7.06
CA LEU A 397 -7.71 -27.59 5.67
C LEU A 397 -8.20 -28.93 5.13
N ALA A 398 -9.12 -28.89 4.16
CA ALA A 398 -9.21 -29.98 3.22
C ALA A 398 -7.80 -30.11 2.62
N THR A 399 -7.17 -31.27 2.83
CA THR A 399 -5.81 -31.55 2.38
C THR A 399 -5.65 -31.12 0.92
N PRO A 400 -4.68 -30.26 0.58
CA PRO A 400 -4.34 -30.00 -0.80
C PRO A 400 -3.99 -31.32 -1.47
N SER A 401 -4.62 -31.63 -2.60
CA SER A 401 -4.11 -32.68 -3.49
C SER A 401 -2.66 -32.34 -3.77
N ALA A 402 -1.75 -33.24 -3.38
CA ALA A 402 -0.31 -33.04 -3.45
C ALA A 402 0.08 -32.45 -4.82
N ALA A 403 0.67 -31.25 -4.80
CA ALA A 403 1.34 -30.71 -5.96
C ALA A 403 2.46 -31.69 -6.33
N VAL A 404 2.44 -32.18 -7.58
CA VAL A 404 3.53 -32.99 -8.13
C VAL A 404 4.74 -32.07 -8.23
N GLU A 405 5.76 -32.29 -7.38
CA GLU A 405 7.02 -31.58 -7.49
C GLU A 405 7.71 -31.91 -8.82
N ASP A 406 7.89 -30.90 -9.68
CA ASP A 406 8.70 -31.03 -10.89
C ASP A 406 10.19 -31.07 -10.53
N GLY A 407 10.77 -32.26 -10.52
CA GLY A 407 12.18 -32.52 -10.19
C GLY A 407 13.20 -32.06 -11.24
N LEU A 408 12.76 -31.30 -12.25
CA LEU A 408 13.60 -30.82 -13.35
C LEU A 408 14.76 -29.92 -12.88
N PRO A 409 14.58 -28.95 -11.96
CA PRO A 409 15.67 -28.08 -11.49
C PRO A 409 16.76 -28.88 -10.75
N ARG A 410 16.34 -29.88 -9.98
CA ARG A 410 17.24 -30.75 -9.21
C ARG A 410 18.06 -31.65 -10.11
N ARG A 411 17.48 -32.19 -11.19
CA ARG A 411 18.20 -33.00 -12.19
C ARG A 411 19.20 -32.19 -13.00
N VAL A 412 18.89 -30.93 -13.33
CA VAL A 412 19.82 -30.02 -14.03
C VAL A 412 21.02 -29.65 -13.14
N ALA A 413 20.78 -29.36 -11.86
CA ALA A 413 21.85 -29.03 -10.90
C ALA A 413 22.83 -30.18 -10.68
N PHE A 414 22.35 -31.42 -10.50
CA PHE A 414 23.22 -32.59 -10.29
C PHE A 414 23.87 -33.10 -11.59
N GLY A 415 23.20 -32.97 -12.73
CA GLY A 415 23.75 -33.35 -14.04
C GLY A 415 24.92 -32.45 -14.49
N GLY A 416 24.80 -31.14 -14.27
CA GLY A 416 25.87 -30.18 -14.59
C GLY A 416 27.15 -30.42 -13.77
N ALA A 417 27.01 -30.69 -12.47
CA ALA A 417 28.15 -30.96 -11.59
C ALA A 417 28.90 -32.24 -11.99
N ALA A 418 28.19 -33.31 -12.38
CA ALA A 418 28.80 -34.56 -12.83
C ALA A 418 29.57 -34.39 -14.15
N ALA A 419 29.03 -33.62 -15.10
CA ALA A 419 29.70 -33.34 -16.37
C ALA A 419 31.02 -32.57 -16.18
N CYS A 420 31.05 -31.59 -15.27
CA CYS A 420 32.28 -30.84 -14.95
C CYS A 420 33.37 -31.74 -14.35
N ILE A 421 33.01 -32.69 -13.48
CA ILE A 421 33.96 -33.63 -12.87
C ILE A 421 34.57 -34.57 -13.91
N VAL A 422 33.76 -35.08 -14.85
CA VAL A 422 34.25 -35.96 -15.93
C VAL A 422 35.20 -35.21 -16.85
N VAL A 423 34.88 -33.98 -17.24
CA VAL A 423 35.77 -33.16 -18.09
C VAL A 423 37.10 -32.88 -17.38
N ALA A 424 37.07 -32.55 -16.09
CA ALA A 424 38.30 -32.33 -15.32
C ALA A 424 39.18 -33.58 -15.25
N LEU A 425 38.59 -34.77 -15.06
CA LEU A 425 39.32 -36.03 -15.04
C LEU A 425 39.95 -36.38 -16.41
N VAL A 426 39.24 -36.15 -17.50
CA VAL A 426 39.76 -36.38 -18.87
C VAL A 426 40.94 -35.45 -19.16
N VAL A 427 40.88 -34.18 -18.76
CA VAL A 427 41.99 -33.23 -18.93
C VAL A 427 43.22 -33.66 -18.14
N ILE A 428 43.05 -34.11 -16.89
CA ILE A 428 44.15 -34.57 -16.03
C ILE A 428 44.80 -35.84 -16.61
N LEU A 429 44.00 -36.80 -17.08
CA LEU A 429 44.51 -38.04 -17.68
C LEU A 429 45.23 -37.79 -19.01
N SER A 430 44.74 -36.84 -19.81
CA SER A 430 45.38 -36.42 -21.07
C SER A 430 46.74 -35.75 -20.81
N ALA A 431 46.83 -34.88 -19.79
CA ALA A 431 48.07 -34.23 -19.40
C ALA A 431 49.13 -35.21 -18.88
N LYS A 432 48.71 -36.28 -18.15
CA LYS A 432 49.62 -37.36 -17.72
C LYS A 432 50.13 -38.20 -18.91
N ARG A 433 49.30 -38.45 -19.92
CA ARG A 433 49.67 -39.23 -21.11
C ARG A 433 50.66 -38.51 -22.01
N LEU A 434 50.62 -37.17 -22.07
CA LEU A 434 51.62 -36.38 -22.81
C LEU A 434 52.96 -36.29 -22.06
N ARG A 435 53.00 -36.27 -20.72
CA ARG A 435 54.26 -36.29 -19.96
C ARG A 435 55.00 -37.63 -19.96
N GLY A 436 54.29 -38.74 -20.20
CA GLY A 436 54.90 -40.07 -20.30
C GLY A 436 55.58 -40.36 -21.64
N ARG A 437 55.50 -39.47 -22.64
CA ARG A 437 56.02 -39.69 -24.00
C ARG A 437 57.31 -38.93 -24.32
N THR A 438 57.87 -38.17 -23.37
CA THR A 438 59.11 -37.39 -23.56
C THR A 438 60.33 -37.98 -22.84
N GLY A 439 60.28 -39.24 -22.42
CA GLY A 439 61.39 -39.91 -21.75
C GLY A 439 61.83 -41.18 -22.46
N ASP A 440 62.30 -41.08 -23.71
CA ASP A 440 63.19 -42.10 -24.28
C ASP A 440 63.94 -41.52 -25.50
N ILE A 441 65.07 -40.86 -25.23
CA ILE A 441 66.17 -40.69 -26.18
C ILE A 441 67.43 -41.09 -25.42
N GLN A 442 67.87 -42.35 -25.59
CA GLN A 442 69.21 -42.77 -25.17
C GLN A 442 70.27 -42.25 -26.17
N PRO A 443 71.44 -41.81 -25.69
CA PRO A 443 72.58 -41.50 -26.55
C PRO A 443 73.33 -42.78 -26.96
N VAL A 444 73.74 -42.80 -28.23
CA VAL A 444 74.69 -43.75 -28.83
C VAL A 444 76.07 -43.51 -28.22
N ALA A 445 76.75 -44.57 -27.81
CA ALA A 445 78.17 -44.57 -27.44
C ALA A 445 78.99 -44.99 -28.66
N ASP A 446 80.10 -44.30 -28.92
CA ASP A 446 81.24 -44.80 -29.70
C ASP A 446 82.51 -44.54 -28.88
N ASP A 447 83.38 -45.56 -28.89
CA ASP A 447 84.83 -45.43 -28.66
C ASP A 447 85.51 -44.69 -29.82
#